data_AF-A0A2T4WGZ0-F1
#
_entry.id   AF-A0A2T4WGZ0-F1
#
_cell.length_a   1.000
_cell.length_b   1.000
_cell.length_c   1.000
_cell.angle_alpha   90.00
_cell.angle_beta   90.00
_cell.angle_gamma   90.00
#
_symmetry.space_group_name_H-M   'P 1'
#
loop_
_entity.id
_entity.type
_entity.pdbx_description
1 polymer ?
#
loop_
_entity_poly.entity_id
_entity_poly.type
_entity_poly.pdbx_seq_one_letter_code
_entity_poly.pdbx_strand_id
1 'polypeptide(L)'
;DISPWLYEGLILREKDFRAYLKEHDWQQYAGAYVALFCSADAIVPQWAYMLLASKLQSIAKKVVYGSPEQLEAMLMEESLKELDLSPYLDKRVILKGCGDLPIPPHAYLYFTTRLQEVAKSIMFGEACSTVPIYKKAK
;
A
#
# COMPACT_ATOMS: atom_id res chain seq x y z
N ASP A 1 -1.49 -11.46 8.94
CA ASP A 1 -0.51 -12.55 8.94
C ASP A 1 -1.22 -13.89 9.16
N ILE A 2 -1.04 -14.85 8.27
CA ILE A 2 -1.65 -16.19 8.36
C ILE A 2 -0.68 -17.27 8.82
N SER A 3 0.60 -16.93 9.07
CA SER A 3 1.58 -17.92 9.53
C SER A 3 1.13 -18.69 10.79
N PRO A 4 0.38 -18.13 11.76
CA PRO A 4 -0.09 -18.90 12.91
C PRO A 4 -1.15 -19.95 12.57
N TRP A 5 -1.75 -19.89 11.37
CA TRP A 5 -2.80 -20.82 10.93
C TRP A 5 -2.21 -22.00 10.15
N LEU A 6 -0.88 -22.00 9.97
CA LEU A 6 -0.14 -23.07 9.31
C LEU A 6 0.34 -24.08 10.34
N TYR A 7 0.29 -25.36 9.97
CA TYR A 7 0.87 -26.45 10.75
C TYR A 7 2.39 -26.26 10.82
N GLU A 8 2.92 -26.17 12.05
CA GLU A 8 4.33 -25.86 12.34
C GLU A 8 4.82 -24.55 11.67
N GLY A 9 3.91 -23.64 11.33
CA GLY A 9 4.22 -22.39 10.64
C GLY A 9 4.60 -22.55 9.16
N LEU A 10 4.57 -23.77 8.60
CA LEU A 10 5.13 -24.07 7.27
C LEU A 10 4.12 -24.68 6.30
N ILE A 11 3.12 -25.42 6.79
CA ILE A 11 2.25 -26.23 5.94
C ILE A 11 0.78 -25.84 6.16
N LEU A 12 0.09 -25.48 5.08
CA LEU A 12 -1.36 -25.31 5.12
C LEU A 12 -2.06 -26.68 5.05
N ARG A 13 -2.76 -27.06 6.11
CA ARG A 13 -3.68 -28.22 6.12
C ARG A 13 -5.10 -27.72 5.87
N GLU A 14 -5.72 -28.15 4.78
CA GLU A 14 -7.03 -27.62 4.36
C GLU A 14 -8.11 -27.79 5.44
N LYS A 15 -8.16 -28.95 6.11
CA LYS A 15 -9.12 -29.22 7.19
C LYS A 15 -8.99 -28.20 8.32
N ASP A 16 -7.77 -27.95 8.77
CA ASP A 16 -7.47 -27.06 9.90
C ASP A 16 -7.72 -25.61 9.49
N PHE A 17 -7.27 -25.21 8.30
CA PHE A 17 -7.51 -23.87 7.76
C PHE A 17 -9.01 -23.57 7.62
N ARG A 18 -9.82 -24.53 7.14
CA ARG A 18 -11.28 -24.38 7.07
C ARG A 18 -11.95 -24.32 8.44
N ALA A 19 -11.38 -24.95 9.46
CA ALA A 19 -11.86 -24.82 10.83
C ALA A 19 -11.60 -23.39 11.35
N TYR A 20 -10.36 -22.89 11.20
CA TYR A 20 -10.01 -21.50 11.54
C TYR A 20 -10.93 -20.49 10.85
N LEU A 21 -11.19 -20.66 9.54
CA LEU A 21 -12.08 -19.75 8.81
C LEU A 21 -13.50 -19.66 9.38
N LYS A 22 -14.00 -20.72 10.03
CA LYS A 22 -15.34 -20.77 10.62
C LYS A 22 -15.39 -20.16 12.01
N GLU A 23 -14.32 -20.34 12.79
CA GLU A 23 -14.24 -19.92 14.18
C GLU A 23 -13.73 -18.48 14.32
N HIS A 24 -13.01 -17.97 13.33
CA HIS A 24 -12.45 -16.61 13.34
C HIS A 24 -13.55 -15.55 13.31
N ASP A 25 -13.47 -14.59 14.25
CA ASP A 25 -14.38 -13.44 14.25
C ASP A 25 -13.96 -12.44 13.16
N TRP A 26 -14.69 -12.43 12.05
CA TRP A 26 -14.41 -11.53 10.94
C TRP A 26 -14.84 -10.09 11.20
N GLN A 27 -15.78 -9.84 12.10
CA GLN A 27 -16.33 -8.50 12.36
C GLN A 27 -15.31 -7.56 12.99
N GLN A 28 -14.25 -8.09 13.61
CA GLN A 28 -13.13 -7.29 14.11
C GLN A 28 -12.45 -6.44 13.02
N TYR A 29 -12.62 -6.77 11.73
CA TYR A 29 -12.08 -6.01 10.60
C TYR A 29 -13.07 -5.03 9.97
N ALA A 30 -14.22 -4.80 10.61
CA ALA A 30 -15.24 -3.89 10.10
C ALA A 30 -14.67 -2.49 9.90
N GLY A 31 -14.76 -1.96 8.68
CA GLY A 31 -14.26 -0.63 8.35
C GLY A 31 -12.73 -0.52 8.25
N ALA A 32 -11.98 -1.61 8.41
CA ALA A 32 -10.52 -1.63 8.36
C ALA A 32 -9.99 -1.78 6.92
N TYR A 33 -8.74 -1.40 6.72
CA TYR A 33 -7.94 -1.76 5.55
C TYR A 33 -7.08 -2.98 5.93
N VAL A 34 -7.18 -4.08 5.20
CA VAL A 34 -6.60 -5.38 5.62
C VAL A 34 -5.52 -5.84 4.64
N ALA A 35 -4.35 -6.15 5.17
CA ALA A 35 -3.25 -6.77 4.46
C ALA A 35 -3.20 -8.28 4.76
N LEU A 36 -3.31 -9.10 3.71
CA LEU A 36 -3.20 -10.55 3.79
C LEU A 36 -1.81 -10.99 3.34
N PHE A 37 -1.06 -11.60 4.25
CA PHE A 37 0.29 -12.10 4.01
C PHE A 37 0.61 -13.25 4.97
N CYS A 38 1.71 -13.96 4.68
CA CYS A 38 2.32 -14.95 5.55
C CYS A 38 3.74 -14.46 5.89
N SER A 39 4.05 -14.29 7.18
CA SER A 39 5.39 -13.91 7.63
C SER A 39 6.39 -15.07 7.65
N ALA A 40 5.90 -16.31 7.66
CA ALA A 40 6.74 -17.49 7.60
C ALA A 40 7.19 -17.80 6.17
N ASP A 41 8.34 -18.45 6.05
CA ASP A 41 8.86 -18.98 4.79
C ASP A 41 8.10 -20.26 4.39
N ALA A 42 6.81 -20.07 4.09
CA ALA A 42 5.86 -21.13 3.80
C ALA A 42 5.28 -20.95 2.40
N ILE A 43 5.21 -22.04 1.64
CA ILE A 43 4.52 -22.06 0.34
C ILE A 43 3.02 -22.21 0.60
N VAL A 44 2.30 -21.10 0.61
CA VAL A 44 0.85 -21.09 0.80
C VAL A 44 0.13 -21.09 -0.56
N PRO A 45 -0.80 -22.02 -0.81
CA PRO A 45 -1.61 -22.01 -2.03
C PRO A 45 -2.45 -20.73 -2.18
N GLN A 46 -2.52 -20.19 -3.40
CA GLN A 46 -3.23 -18.92 -3.69
C GLN A 46 -4.72 -18.94 -3.29
N TRP A 47 -5.39 -20.09 -3.40
CA TRP A 47 -6.79 -20.22 -3.01
C TRP A 47 -7.04 -19.90 -1.53
N ALA A 48 -6.04 -20.04 -0.65
CA ALA A 48 -6.18 -19.73 0.77
C ALA A 48 -6.46 -18.23 0.96
N TYR A 49 -5.69 -17.37 0.28
CA TYR A 49 -5.90 -15.93 0.29
C TYR A 49 -7.23 -15.53 -0.36
N MET A 50 -7.68 -16.25 -1.39
CA MET A 50 -8.99 -16.04 -2.00
C MET A 50 -10.14 -16.35 -1.02
N LEU A 51 -10.01 -17.41 -0.22
CA LEU A 51 -10.99 -17.72 0.82
C LEU A 51 -11.03 -16.62 1.90
N LEU A 52 -9.88 -16.12 2.35
CA LEU A 52 -9.80 -15.02 3.30
C LEU A 52 -10.47 -13.76 2.76
N ALA A 53 -10.13 -13.38 1.52
CA ALA A 53 -10.74 -12.25 0.83
C ALA A 53 -12.27 -12.42 0.71
N SER A 54 -12.76 -13.63 0.43
CA SER A 54 -14.21 -13.90 0.36
C SER A 54 -14.94 -13.66 1.68
N LYS A 55 -14.27 -13.86 2.83
CA LYS A 55 -14.84 -13.57 4.15
C LYS A 55 -14.84 -12.08 4.48
N LEU A 56 -13.90 -11.32 3.91
CA LEU A 56 -13.69 -9.91 4.19
C LEU A 56 -14.42 -8.96 3.22
N GLN A 57 -14.85 -9.43 2.04
CA GLN A 57 -15.40 -8.62 0.93
C GLN A 57 -16.52 -7.63 1.33
N SER A 58 -17.28 -7.92 2.39
CA SER A 58 -18.40 -7.10 2.86
C SER A 58 -18.19 -6.51 4.26
N ILE A 59 -16.97 -6.64 4.81
CA ILE A 59 -16.63 -6.24 6.18
C ILE A 59 -15.53 -5.19 6.17
N ALA A 60 -14.42 -5.49 5.49
CA ALA A 60 -13.30 -4.57 5.37
C ALA A 60 -13.58 -3.51 4.29
N LYS A 61 -12.99 -2.32 4.43
CA LYS A 61 -13.00 -1.27 3.38
C LYS A 61 -12.19 -1.69 2.15
N LYS A 62 -11.08 -2.39 2.39
CA LYS A 62 -10.19 -2.89 1.35
C LYS A 62 -9.43 -4.10 1.87
N VAL A 63 -9.15 -5.04 0.97
CA VAL A 63 -8.30 -6.19 1.24
C VAL A 63 -7.25 -6.24 0.16
N VAL A 64 -5.98 -6.36 0.54
CA VAL A 64 -4.86 -6.51 -0.39
C VAL A 64 -4.03 -7.72 -0.01
N TYR A 65 -3.42 -8.35 -1.01
CA TYR A 65 -2.35 -9.31 -0.77
C TYR A 65 -1.03 -8.54 -0.67
N GLY A 66 -0.29 -8.74 0.43
CA GLY A 66 0.96 -8.05 0.69
C GLY A 66 1.14 -7.68 2.16
N SER A 67 2.30 -7.11 2.47
CA SER A 67 2.64 -6.62 3.81
C SER A 67 1.83 -5.36 4.17
N PRO A 68 1.78 -4.97 5.46
CA PRO A 68 1.17 -3.72 5.88
C PRO A 68 1.76 -2.49 5.17
N GLU A 69 3.08 -2.48 4.93
CA GLU A 69 3.77 -1.40 4.22
C GLU A 69 3.32 -1.31 2.75
N GLN A 70 3.07 -2.46 2.11
CA GLN A 70 2.52 -2.50 0.75
C GLN A 70 1.08 -2.00 0.72
N LEU A 71 0.27 -2.30 1.74
CA LEU A 71 -1.07 -1.73 1.88
C LEU A 71 -1.01 -0.21 1.99
N GLU A 72 -0.16 0.33 2.87
CA GLU A 72 0.02 1.79 3.01
C GLU A 72 0.46 2.44 1.70
N ALA A 73 1.42 1.83 0.98
CA ALA A 73 1.86 2.31 -0.32
C ALA A 73 0.72 2.36 -1.34
N MET A 74 -0.13 1.32 -1.41
CA MET A 74 -1.28 1.28 -2.31
C MET A 74 -2.33 2.34 -1.95
N LEU A 75 -2.64 2.51 -0.65
CA LEU A 75 -3.61 3.51 -0.19
C LEU A 75 -3.14 4.94 -0.50
N MET A 76 -1.85 5.21 -0.29
CA MET A 76 -1.27 6.50 -0.62
C MET A 76 -1.29 6.74 -2.14
N GLU A 77 -0.91 5.74 -2.95
CA GLU A 77 -0.99 5.85 -4.42
C GLU A 77 -2.42 6.15 -4.90
N GLU A 78 -3.43 5.46 -4.35
CA GLU A 78 -4.85 5.71 -4.68
C GLU A 78 -5.26 7.14 -4.32
N SER A 79 -4.86 7.62 -3.15
CA SER A 79 -5.14 9.00 -2.74
C SER A 79 -4.44 10.01 -3.68
N LEU A 80 -3.19 9.73 -4.06
CA LEU A 80 -2.41 10.58 -4.97
C LEU A 80 -2.94 10.56 -6.41
N LYS A 81 -3.60 9.47 -6.85
CA LYS A 81 -4.24 9.37 -8.18
C LYS A 81 -5.36 10.40 -8.35
N GLU A 82 -6.12 10.62 -7.30
CA GLU A 82 -7.28 11.53 -7.30
C GLU A 82 -6.89 13.00 -7.23
N LEU A 83 -5.63 13.31 -6.92
CA LEU A 83 -5.15 14.70 -6.86
C LEU A 83 -5.14 15.35 -8.25
N ASP A 84 -5.77 16.53 -8.33
CA ASP A 84 -5.66 17.42 -9.46
C ASP A 84 -4.30 18.13 -9.46
N LEU A 85 -3.54 17.92 -10.54
CA LEU A 85 -2.22 18.51 -10.71
C LEU A 85 -2.22 19.71 -11.65
N SER A 86 -3.39 20.14 -12.15
CA SER A 86 -3.53 21.34 -12.97
C SER A 86 -2.89 22.60 -12.36
N PRO A 87 -2.89 22.82 -11.02
CA PRO A 87 -2.24 23.99 -10.44
C PRO A 87 -0.71 24.02 -10.62
N TYR A 88 -0.10 22.87 -10.91
CA TYR A 88 1.34 22.71 -11.07
C TYR A 88 1.80 22.78 -12.54
N LEU A 89 0.90 22.98 -13.49
CA LEU A 89 1.22 23.08 -14.91
C LEU A 89 2.25 24.19 -15.19
N ASP A 90 3.37 23.80 -15.81
CA ASP A 90 4.54 24.63 -16.11
C ASP A 90 5.14 25.38 -14.91
N LYS A 91 4.84 24.96 -13.68
CA LYS A 91 5.38 25.53 -12.44
C LYS A 91 6.70 24.87 -12.04
N ARG A 92 7.48 25.60 -11.24
CA ARG A 92 8.63 25.04 -10.52
C ARG A 92 8.14 24.59 -9.14
N VAL A 93 8.29 23.30 -8.85
CA VAL A 93 7.75 22.67 -7.64
C VAL A 93 8.90 22.22 -6.74
N ILE A 94 8.77 22.43 -5.44
CA ILE A 94 9.63 21.84 -4.42
C ILE A 94 8.76 20.84 -3.63
N LEU A 95 9.14 19.57 -3.70
CA LEU A 95 8.58 18.50 -2.89
C LEU A 95 9.23 18.50 -1.51
N LYS A 96 8.41 18.72 -0.48
CA LYS A 96 8.84 18.66 0.92
C LYS A 96 8.65 17.25 1.46
N GLY A 97 9.63 16.75 2.20
CA GLY A 97 9.57 15.43 2.84
C GLY A 97 9.23 15.44 4.33
N CYS A 98 8.99 16.62 4.91
CA CYS A 98 8.56 16.76 6.29
C CYS A 98 7.03 16.70 6.36
N GLY A 99 6.52 15.61 6.91
CA GLY A 99 5.12 15.44 7.30
C GLY A 99 5.04 14.86 8.70
N ASP A 100 3.91 15.08 9.39
CA ASP A 100 3.71 14.56 10.76
C ASP A 100 3.55 13.04 10.81
N LEU A 101 3.19 12.43 9.67
CA LEU A 101 3.04 10.99 9.49
C LEU A 101 4.13 10.45 8.55
N PRO A 102 4.58 9.20 8.74
CA PRO A 102 5.52 8.57 7.83
C PRO A 102 4.92 8.51 6.41
N ILE A 103 5.69 8.95 5.43
CA ILE A 103 5.30 8.93 4.02
C ILE A 103 5.97 7.71 3.37
N PRO A 104 5.22 6.75 2.80
CA PRO A 104 5.80 5.59 2.13
C PRO A 104 6.77 6.03 1.02
N PRO A 105 7.96 5.41 0.89
CA PRO A 105 8.91 5.75 -0.17
C PRO A 105 8.29 5.71 -1.58
N HIS A 106 7.38 4.76 -1.80
CA HIS A 106 6.62 4.62 -3.04
C HIS A 106 5.81 5.87 -3.40
N ALA A 107 5.28 6.59 -2.41
CA ALA A 107 4.51 7.81 -2.61
C ALA A 107 5.34 8.92 -3.26
N TYR A 108 6.61 9.09 -2.83
CA TYR A 108 7.52 10.06 -3.45
C TYR A 108 7.83 9.70 -4.90
N LEU A 109 8.08 8.42 -5.18
CA LEU A 109 8.36 7.94 -6.53
C LEU A 109 7.15 8.20 -7.44
N TYR A 110 5.96 7.77 -7.01
CA TYR A 110 4.72 7.91 -7.75
C TYR A 110 4.33 9.37 -7.97
N PHE A 111 4.41 10.20 -6.93
CA PHE A 111 4.02 11.61 -7.06
C PHE A 111 5.00 12.39 -7.94
N THR A 112 6.30 12.07 -7.85
CA THR A 112 7.32 12.68 -8.71
C THR A 112 7.03 12.37 -10.18
N THR A 113 6.75 11.11 -10.53
CA THR A 113 6.49 10.74 -11.94
C THR A 113 5.24 11.44 -12.47
N ARG A 114 4.17 11.53 -11.68
CA ARG A 114 2.97 12.30 -12.06
C ARG A 114 3.25 13.79 -12.23
N LEU A 115 4.02 14.40 -11.32
CA LEU A 115 4.37 15.80 -11.43
C LEU A 115 5.23 16.10 -12.66
N GLN A 116 6.07 15.17 -13.12
CA GLN A 116 6.90 15.37 -14.31
C GLN A 116 6.06 15.60 -15.57
N GLU A 117 4.84 15.07 -15.63
CA GLU A 117 3.94 15.23 -16.78
C GLU A 117 3.46 16.69 -16.93
N VAL A 118 3.39 17.45 -15.84
CA VAL A 118 2.80 18.79 -15.81
C VAL A 118 3.80 19.89 -15.43
N ALA A 119 4.74 19.62 -14.53
CA ALA A 119 5.62 20.62 -13.95
C ALA A 119 6.79 20.98 -14.87
N LYS A 120 7.27 22.22 -14.77
CA LYS A 120 8.46 22.70 -15.48
C LYS A 120 9.76 22.21 -14.84
N SER A 121 9.78 22.11 -13.52
CA SER A 121 10.89 21.53 -12.77
C SER A 121 10.43 21.03 -11.41
N ILE A 122 11.09 20.00 -10.90
CA ILE A 122 10.84 19.41 -9.59
C ILE A 122 12.16 19.40 -8.82
N MET A 123 12.11 19.87 -7.59
CA MET A 123 13.18 19.79 -6.61
C MET A 123 12.67 19.06 -5.38
N PHE A 124 13.55 18.46 -4.59
CA PHE A 124 13.20 17.84 -3.30
C PHE A 124 13.97 18.50 -2.16
N GLY A 125 13.31 18.77 -1.03
CA GLY A 125 13.92 19.34 0.17
C GLY A 125 13.23 20.60 0.67
N GLU A 126 14.00 21.48 1.31
CA GLU A 126 13.50 22.75 1.83
C GLU A 126 13.91 23.91 0.93
N ALA A 127 13.22 25.05 0.99
CA ALA A 127 13.50 26.20 0.12
C ALA A 127 14.98 26.67 0.17
N CYS A 128 15.65 26.46 1.31
CA CYS A 128 17.06 26.80 1.50
C CYS A 128 18.04 25.65 1.18
N SER A 129 17.55 24.44 0.97
CA SER A 129 18.35 23.22 0.73
C SER A 129 17.56 22.23 -0.12
N THR A 130 17.68 22.38 -1.45
CA THR A 130 16.97 21.53 -2.42
C THR A 130 17.90 20.73 -3.33
N VAL A 131 17.53 19.48 -3.60
CA VAL A 131 18.15 18.63 -4.63
C VAL A 131 17.32 18.72 -5.91
N PRO A 132 17.92 18.98 -7.09
CA PRO A 132 17.19 18.96 -8.36
C PRO A 132 16.81 17.53 -8.75
N ILE A 133 15.54 17.31 -9.08
CA ILE A 133 15.00 15.99 -9.46
C ILE A 133 14.64 15.95 -10.94
N TYR A 134 14.01 17.01 -11.46
CA TYR A 134 13.58 17.07 -12.86
C TYR A 134 13.56 18.50 -13.38
N LYS A 135 13.82 18.65 -14.68
CA LYS A 135 13.63 19.88 -15.43
C LYS A 135 13.23 19.55 -16.86
N LYS A 136 12.12 20.10 -17.32
CA LYS A 136 11.65 19.93 -18.70
C LYS A 136 12.69 20.49 -19.67
N ALA A 137 13.10 19.67 -20.65
CA ALA A 137 13.96 20.12 -21.74
C ALA A 137 13.26 21.24 -22.53
N LYS A 138 14.04 22.15 -23.11
CA LYS A 138 13.51 23.24 -23.94
C LYS A 138 13.01 22.73 -25.28
#